data_AF-A0A972YVQ2-F1
#
_entry.id   AF-A0A972YVQ2-F1
#
_cell.length_a   1.000
_cell.length_b   1.000
_cell.length_c   1.000
_cell.angle_alpha   90.00
_cell.angle_beta   90.00
_cell.angle_gamma   90.00
#
_symmetry.space_group_name_H-M   'P 1'
#
loop_
_entity.id
_entity.type
_entity.pdbx_description
1 polymer ?
#
loop_
_entity_poly.entity_id
_entity_poly.type
_entity_poly.pdbx_seq_one_letter_code
_entity_poly.pdbx_strand_id
1 'polypeptide(L)'
;MQKINNIVSFKGILFTIAIFWQTSLSAHTITEHAMENTESKVKKTQLTELDEVVKAAVNEPTVKSIQIELVKLTDNSGLTYIGGKVNAADLDVYLFQMKQILGDKFTLYRQYQSKRDHHTFHMTLINPYEYQTLSKSVAIGTRLSVSLRGLARVSVDDKTAYFVVAQSAQAKSYRQILVLTDKDFHVTLGFYPNDVYGVSKGIETLIK
;
A
#
# COMPACT_ATOMS: atom_id res chain seq x y z
N MET A 1 -34.93 -49.17 28.97
CA MET A 1 -36.02 -49.48 28.01
C MET A 1 -36.13 -48.33 27.02
N GLN A 2 -36.10 -48.67 25.72
CA GLN A 2 -36.51 -47.92 24.51
C GLN A 2 -35.79 -46.58 24.21
N LYS A 3 -34.95 -46.45 23.15
CA LYS A 3 -35.22 -46.43 21.68
C LYS A 3 -36.12 -45.24 21.27
N ILE A 4 -35.93 -44.43 20.22
CA ILE A 4 -35.10 -44.44 18.99
C ILE A 4 -35.23 -43.05 18.29
N ASN A 5 -34.14 -42.64 17.62
CA ASN A 5 -33.94 -41.91 16.35
C ASN A 5 -34.86 -40.78 15.81
N ASN A 6 -34.19 -39.79 15.18
CA ASN A 6 -34.35 -39.42 13.75
C ASN A 6 -33.10 -38.60 13.35
N ILE A 7 -32.12 -39.15 12.61
CA ILE A 7 -32.03 -39.28 11.15
C ILE A 7 -32.52 -38.03 10.41
N VAL A 8 -31.59 -37.15 10.05
CA VAL A 8 -31.79 -36.13 9.01
C VAL A 8 -30.95 -36.51 7.80
N SER A 9 -31.68 -36.60 6.69
CA SER A 9 -31.34 -37.04 5.35
C SER A 9 -30.16 -36.29 4.71
N PHE A 10 -29.19 -37.06 4.23
CA PHE A 10 -28.06 -36.63 3.41
C PHE A 10 -28.46 -36.83 1.93
N LYS A 11 -28.85 -35.75 1.24
CA LYS A 11 -29.05 -35.77 -0.21
C LYS A 11 -27.76 -35.32 -0.90
N GLY A 12 -27.08 -36.28 -1.52
CA GLY A 12 -25.95 -36.05 -2.40
C GLY A 12 -26.37 -35.38 -3.71
N ILE A 13 -25.51 -34.51 -4.21
CA ILE A 13 -25.47 -34.06 -5.59
C ILE A 13 -24.00 -34.15 -6.02
N LEU A 14 -23.66 -35.19 -6.79
CA LEU A 14 -22.41 -35.27 -7.53
C LEU A 14 -22.51 -34.35 -8.74
N PHE A 15 -21.62 -33.36 -8.83
CA PHE A 15 -21.34 -32.64 -10.07
C PHE A 15 -19.99 -33.13 -10.62
N THR A 16 -20.04 -34.03 -11.58
CA THR A 16 -18.88 -34.44 -12.39
C THR A 16 -18.68 -33.42 -13.51
N ILE A 17 -17.62 -32.62 -13.42
CA ILE A 17 -17.16 -31.74 -14.49
C ILE A 17 -16.01 -32.44 -15.21
N ALA A 18 -16.28 -32.92 -16.43
CA ALA A 18 -15.26 -33.42 -17.35
C ALA A 18 -14.84 -32.27 -18.29
N ILE A 19 -13.59 -31.81 -18.18
CA ILE A 19 -13.01 -30.87 -19.16
C ILE A 19 -11.95 -31.64 -19.94
N PHE A 20 -12.28 -31.88 -21.21
CA PHE A 20 -11.38 -32.46 -22.22
C PHE A 20 -10.18 -31.52 -22.44
N TRP A 21 -8.97 -32.04 -22.24
CA TRP A 21 -7.76 -31.47 -22.81
C TRP A 21 -7.66 -31.91 -24.27
N GLN A 22 -7.69 -30.96 -25.21
CA GLN A 22 -7.26 -31.21 -26.58
C GLN A 22 -5.94 -30.49 -26.81
N THR A 23 -4.87 -31.27 -26.93
CA THR A 23 -3.59 -30.82 -27.50
C THR A 23 -3.61 -31.13 -28.98
N SER A 24 -3.62 -30.11 -29.84
CA SER A 24 -3.28 -30.28 -31.25
C SER A 24 -1.82 -29.87 -31.47
N LEU A 25 -0.99 -30.89 -31.60
CA LEU A 25 0.34 -30.81 -32.16
C LEU A 25 0.20 -30.70 -33.68
N SER A 26 0.85 -29.71 -34.31
CA SER A 26 1.13 -29.76 -35.74
C SER A 26 2.47 -29.11 -36.00
N ALA A 27 3.45 -29.95 -36.30
CA ALA A 27 4.68 -29.54 -36.93
C ALA A 27 4.41 -29.36 -38.42
N HIS A 28 4.87 -28.25 -39.00
CA HIS A 28 5.16 -28.17 -40.42
C HIS A 28 6.43 -27.34 -40.64
N THR A 29 7.37 -27.97 -41.32
CA THR A 29 8.69 -27.48 -41.68
C THR A 29 8.70 -26.61 -42.94
N ILE A 30 9.54 -25.58 -42.89
CA ILE A 30 10.36 -24.94 -43.94
C ILE A 30 9.64 -24.15 -45.05
N THR A 31 9.94 -22.85 -45.14
CA THR A 31 10.70 -22.27 -46.28
C THR A 31 11.39 -20.97 -45.86
N GLU A 32 12.72 -20.94 -45.94
CA GLU A 32 13.53 -19.72 -45.98
C GLU A 32 13.31 -19.01 -47.32
N HIS A 33 12.97 -17.73 -47.30
CA HIS A 33 13.43 -16.80 -48.33
C HIS A 33 13.67 -15.43 -47.68
N ALA A 34 14.86 -14.90 -47.97
CA ALA A 34 15.42 -13.69 -47.44
C ALA A 34 14.59 -12.44 -47.77
N MET A 35 14.34 -11.60 -46.76
CA MET A 35 14.23 -10.15 -46.93
C MET A 35 15.01 -9.46 -45.81
N GLU A 36 15.91 -8.61 -46.28
CA GLU A 36 17.03 -8.00 -45.59
C GLU A 36 16.61 -6.73 -44.84
N ASN A 37 17.05 -6.66 -43.58
CA ASN A 37 17.38 -5.47 -42.78
C ASN A 37 16.98 -4.08 -43.33
N THR A 38 15.87 -3.52 -42.83
CA THR A 38 15.73 -2.04 -42.71
C THR A 38 14.96 -1.60 -41.46
N GLU A 39 14.16 -2.46 -40.81
CA GLU A 39 13.35 -2.07 -39.64
C GLU A 39 14.10 -2.09 -38.28
N SER A 40 15.23 -2.80 -38.18
CA SER A 40 15.92 -3.02 -36.90
C SER A 40 16.65 -1.78 -36.36
N LYS A 41 17.10 -0.87 -37.23
CA LYS A 41 17.92 0.30 -36.82
C LYS A 41 17.08 1.46 -36.27
N VAL A 42 15.86 1.65 -36.78
CA VAL A 42 14.95 2.72 -36.32
C VAL A 42 14.33 2.36 -34.96
N LYS A 43 13.96 1.09 -34.76
CA LYS A 43 13.35 0.61 -33.51
C LYS A 43 14.34 0.56 -32.34
N LYS A 44 15.61 0.20 -32.59
CA LYS A 44 16.64 0.12 -31.55
C LYS A 44 17.07 1.49 -31.02
N THR A 45 17.03 2.52 -31.86
CA THR A 45 17.38 3.91 -31.48
C THR A 45 16.26 4.54 -30.64
N GLN A 46 14.99 4.30 -30.99
CA GLN A 46 13.85 4.76 -30.17
C GLN A 46 13.75 4.05 -28.82
N LEU A 47 14.04 2.74 -28.75
CA LEU A 47 14.03 2.02 -27.47
C LEU A 47 15.15 2.48 -26.51
N THR A 48 16.32 2.84 -27.05
CA THR A 48 17.46 3.29 -26.21
C THR A 48 17.25 4.71 -25.68
N GLU A 49 16.68 5.61 -26.48
CA GLU A 49 16.30 6.95 -26.01
C GLU A 49 15.13 6.90 -25.01
N LEU A 50 14.15 6.02 -25.19
CA LEU A 50 13.07 5.83 -24.23
C LEU A 50 13.61 5.27 -22.90
N ASP A 51 14.54 4.32 -22.94
CA ASP A 51 15.17 3.76 -21.75
C ASP A 51 16.05 4.77 -21.00
N GLU A 52 16.71 5.70 -21.69
CA GLU A 52 17.48 6.78 -21.07
C GLU A 52 16.58 7.89 -20.50
N VAL A 53 15.49 8.25 -21.19
CA VAL A 53 14.49 9.20 -20.67
C VAL A 53 13.73 8.60 -19.48
N VAL A 54 13.44 7.29 -19.51
CA VAL A 54 12.84 6.57 -18.37
C VAL A 54 13.85 6.46 -17.22
N LYS A 55 15.13 6.18 -17.47
CA LYS A 55 16.17 6.17 -16.42
C LYS A 55 16.44 7.56 -15.84
N ALA A 56 16.32 8.63 -16.62
CA ALA A 56 16.45 10.00 -16.15
C ALA A 56 15.23 10.45 -15.31
N ALA A 57 14.02 10.03 -15.69
CA ALA A 57 12.79 10.29 -14.93
C ALA A 57 12.69 9.51 -13.60
N VAL A 58 13.50 8.46 -13.44
CA VAL A 58 13.57 7.63 -12.22
C VAL A 58 14.44 8.27 -11.12
N ASN A 59 15.22 9.31 -11.42
CA ASN A 59 16.19 9.88 -10.48
C ASN A 59 15.69 11.05 -9.64
N GLU A 60 14.47 11.54 -9.87
CA GLU A 60 13.84 12.52 -8.98
C GLU A 60 12.64 11.88 -8.27
N PRO A 61 12.64 11.81 -6.92
CA PRO A 61 11.52 11.27 -6.18
C PRO A 61 10.28 12.09 -6.53
N THR A 62 9.36 11.48 -7.27
CA THR A 62 8.15 12.13 -7.76
C THR A 62 7.26 12.42 -6.56
N VAL A 63 7.35 13.65 -6.05
CA VAL A 63 6.53 14.09 -4.92
C VAL A 63 5.07 14.14 -5.38
N LYS A 64 4.25 13.18 -4.93
CA LYS A 64 2.83 13.14 -5.27
C LYS A 64 2.03 13.95 -4.26
N SER A 65 1.26 14.94 -4.74
CA SER A 65 0.36 15.71 -3.89
C SER A 65 -1.05 15.13 -3.91
N ILE A 66 -1.64 14.93 -2.74
CA ILE A 66 -3.00 14.43 -2.54
C ILE A 66 -3.79 15.35 -1.63
N GLN A 67 -5.11 15.18 -1.63
CA GLN A 67 -6.00 15.79 -0.65
C GLN A 67 -6.57 14.69 0.25
N ILE A 68 -6.53 14.90 1.56
CA ILE A 68 -7.21 14.04 2.52
C ILE A 68 -8.30 14.83 3.24
N GLU A 69 -9.40 14.17 3.56
CA GLU A 69 -10.47 14.74 4.37
C GLU A 69 -10.36 14.22 5.80
N LEU A 70 -10.46 15.11 6.79
CA LEU A 70 -10.40 14.74 8.20
C LEU A 70 -11.65 13.98 8.60
N VAL A 71 -11.45 12.76 9.08
CA VAL A 71 -12.50 11.86 9.55
C VAL A 71 -12.15 11.29 10.91
N LYS A 72 -13.18 10.87 11.64
CA LYS A 72 -13.01 10.02 12.82
C LYS A 72 -12.68 8.60 12.37
N LEU A 73 -11.67 8.03 13.00
CA LEU A 73 -11.25 6.64 12.82
C LEU A 73 -11.25 5.97 14.20
N THR A 74 -11.26 4.65 14.21
CA THR A 74 -11.26 3.84 15.44
C THR A 74 -10.16 2.79 15.33
N ASP A 75 -9.40 2.58 16.41
CA ASP A 75 -8.38 1.55 16.47
C ASP A 75 -8.96 0.19 16.91
N ASN A 76 -8.12 -0.84 16.96
CA ASN A 76 -8.53 -2.19 17.36
C ASN A 76 -8.95 -2.30 18.84
N SER A 77 -8.68 -1.29 19.65
CA SER A 77 -9.11 -1.20 21.05
C SER A 77 -10.40 -0.39 21.22
N GLY A 78 -10.98 0.13 20.13
CA GLY A 78 -12.19 0.94 20.15
C GLY A 78 -11.94 2.42 20.41
N LEU A 79 -10.70 2.88 20.51
CA LEU A 79 -10.39 4.28 20.77
C LEU A 79 -10.51 5.10 19.48
N THR A 80 -11.17 6.25 19.60
CA THR A 80 -11.34 7.19 18.49
C THR A 80 -10.09 8.04 18.30
N TYR A 81 -9.74 8.31 17.05
CA TYR A 81 -8.67 9.21 16.66
C TYR A 81 -9.01 9.94 15.35
N ILE A 82 -8.18 10.91 14.96
CA ILE A 82 -8.41 11.70 13.74
C ILE A 82 -7.33 11.41 12.72
N GLY A 83 -7.76 11.12 11.50
CA GLY A 83 -6.88 10.98 10.35
C GLY A 83 -7.60 11.32 9.07
N GLY A 84 -6.93 11.09 7.95
CA GLY A 84 -7.53 11.12 6.63
C GLY A 84 -7.22 9.84 5.87
N LYS A 85 -8.25 9.25 5.26
CA LYS A 85 -8.10 8.06 4.41
C LYS A 85 -7.31 8.43 3.16
N VAL A 86 -6.46 7.51 2.71
CA VAL A 86 -5.65 7.66 1.50
C VAL A 86 -6.05 6.56 0.52
N ASN A 87 -6.24 6.93 -0.75
CA ASN A 87 -6.61 5.97 -1.78
C ASN A 87 -5.42 5.04 -2.07
N ALA A 88 -5.67 3.74 -2.24
CA ALA A 88 -4.63 2.78 -2.64
C ALA A 88 -3.97 3.18 -3.97
N ALA A 89 -4.72 3.73 -4.92
CA ALA A 89 -4.19 4.23 -6.19
C ALA A 89 -3.16 5.36 -6.01
N ASP A 90 -3.22 6.10 -4.89
CA ASP A 90 -2.20 7.09 -4.56
C ASP A 90 -0.91 6.50 -4.00
N LEU A 91 -0.97 5.22 -3.63
CA LEU A 91 0.11 4.48 -3.00
C LEU A 91 0.70 3.38 -3.89
N ASP A 92 0.13 3.12 -5.07
CA ASP A 92 0.49 1.99 -5.94
C ASP A 92 1.99 1.91 -6.24
N VAL A 93 2.64 3.04 -6.55
CA VAL A 93 4.08 3.09 -6.82
C VAL A 93 4.88 2.63 -5.59
N TYR A 94 4.51 3.09 -4.39
CA TYR A 94 5.22 2.74 -3.16
C TYR A 94 4.92 1.31 -2.71
N LEU A 95 3.69 0.83 -2.94
CA LEU A 95 3.31 -0.57 -2.71
C LEU A 95 4.07 -1.51 -3.65
N PHE A 96 4.25 -1.11 -4.91
CA PHE A 96 5.08 -1.84 -5.86
C PHE A 96 6.54 -1.87 -5.41
N GLN A 97 7.13 -0.73 -5.05
CA GLN A 97 8.50 -0.67 -4.50
C GLN A 97 8.68 -1.57 -3.27
N MET A 98 7.74 -1.49 -2.31
CA MET A 98 7.74 -2.33 -1.13
C MET A 98 7.66 -3.82 -1.48
N LYS A 99 6.86 -4.19 -2.50
CA LYS A 99 6.77 -5.57 -2.99
C LYS A 99 8.09 -6.04 -3.60
N GLN A 100 8.78 -5.20 -4.37
CA GLN A 100 10.10 -5.54 -4.92
C GLN A 100 11.12 -5.79 -3.81
N ILE A 101 11.08 -5.00 -2.73
CA ILE A 101 12.01 -5.16 -1.60
C ILE A 101 11.71 -6.41 -0.78
N LEU A 102 10.43 -6.71 -0.53
CA LEU A 102 10.03 -7.78 0.39
C LEU A 102 9.89 -9.16 -0.28
N GLY A 103 9.69 -9.20 -1.61
CA GLY A 103 9.37 -10.44 -2.32
C GLY A 103 8.19 -11.17 -1.68
N ASP A 104 8.37 -12.44 -1.34
CA ASP A 104 7.34 -13.30 -0.75
C ASP A 104 6.80 -12.79 0.60
N LYS A 105 7.59 -12.00 1.33
CA LYS A 105 7.18 -11.42 2.62
C LYS A 105 6.19 -10.26 2.47
N PHE A 106 5.98 -9.76 1.24
CA PHE A 106 5.09 -8.61 1.01
C PHE A 106 3.68 -8.86 1.54
N THR A 107 3.10 -10.02 1.22
CA THR A 107 1.74 -10.40 1.66
C THR A 107 1.65 -10.42 3.18
N LEU A 108 2.65 -10.97 3.86
CA LEU A 108 2.71 -11.02 5.32
C LEU A 108 2.68 -9.61 5.92
N TYR A 109 3.55 -8.70 5.45
CA TYR A 109 3.61 -7.33 5.95
C TYR A 109 2.31 -6.57 5.70
N ARG A 110 1.69 -6.77 4.53
CA ARG A 110 0.38 -6.18 4.20
C ARG A 110 -0.72 -6.68 5.12
N GLN A 111 -0.75 -7.98 5.43
CA GLN A 111 -1.77 -8.56 6.32
C GLN A 111 -1.75 -7.95 7.72
N TYR A 112 -0.56 -7.73 8.29
CA TYR A 112 -0.41 -7.11 9.62
C TYR A 112 -0.91 -5.67 9.64
N GLN A 113 -0.52 -4.85 8.66
CA GLN A 113 -1.08 -3.49 8.53
C GLN A 113 -2.59 -3.53 8.31
N SER A 114 -3.06 -4.38 7.40
CA SER A 114 -4.47 -4.44 7.03
C SER A 114 -5.34 -4.85 8.22
N LYS A 115 -4.86 -5.76 9.08
CA LYS A 115 -5.55 -6.17 10.31
C LYS A 115 -5.56 -5.06 11.36
N ARG A 116 -4.51 -4.25 11.46
CA ARG A 116 -4.45 -3.11 12.39
C ARG A 116 -5.32 -1.94 11.94
N ASP A 117 -5.34 -1.67 10.63
CA ASP A 117 -5.93 -0.45 10.05
C ASP A 117 -7.26 -0.71 9.34
N HIS A 118 -7.94 -1.80 9.69
CA HIS A 118 -9.26 -2.15 9.16
C HIS A 118 -9.33 -2.16 7.62
N HIS A 119 -8.31 -2.73 6.97
CA HIS A 119 -8.17 -2.80 5.51
C HIS A 119 -8.10 -1.43 4.79
N THR A 120 -7.77 -0.37 5.51
CA THR A 120 -7.63 0.98 4.94
C THR A 120 -6.20 1.49 5.03
N PHE A 121 -5.85 2.42 4.16
CA PHE A 121 -4.70 3.29 4.33
C PHE A 121 -5.17 4.64 4.86
N HIS A 122 -4.44 5.18 5.81
CA HIS A 122 -4.74 6.49 6.36
C HIS A 122 -3.46 7.18 6.86
N MET A 123 -3.52 8.50 6.94
CA MET A 123 -2.55 9.32 7.65
C MET A 123 -3.17 9.75 8.97
N THR A 124 -2.57 9.40 10.10
CA THR A 124 -3.03 9.85 11.42
C THR A 124 -2.63 11.31 11.63
N LEU A 125 -3.62 12.19 11.83
CA LEU A 125 -3.39 13.59 12.22
C LEU A 125 -3.26 13.71 13.73
N ILE A 126 -4.14 13.05 14.48
CA ILE A 126 -4.23 13.05 15.95
C ILE A 126 -4.36 11.60 16.37
N ASN A 127 -3.47 11.12 17.25
CA ASN A 127 -3.50 9.74 17.72
C ASN A 127 -4.59 9.52 18.81
N PRO A 128 -4.92 8.27 19.17
CA PRO A 128 -5.97 7.99 20.14
C PRO A 128 -5.77 8.67 21.51
N TYR A 129 -4.54 8.72 22.02
CA TYR A 129 -4.22 9.31 23.32
C TYR A 129 -4.28 10.85 23.29
N GLU A 130 -3.81 11.46 22.20
CA GLU A 130 -3.98 12.89 21.96
C GLU A 130 -5.46 13.25 21.88
N TYR A 131 -6.27 12.46 21.17
CA TYR A 131 -7.69 12.72 20.99
C TYR A 131 -8.48 12.71 22.32
N GLN A 132 -8.14 11.81 23.24
CA GLN A 132 -8.78 11.74 24.57
C GLN A 132 -8.52 12.97 25.44
N THR A 133 -7.43 13.70 25.19
CA THR A 133 -7.01 14.84 26.00
C THR A 133 -7.30 16.18 25.31
N LEU A 134 -7.87 16.17 24.10
CA LEU A 134 -8.23 17.38 23.38
C LEU A 134 -9.30 18.18 24.12
N SER A 135 -8.99 19.44 24.40
CA SER A 135 -9.95 20.43 24.91
C SER A 135 -10.69 21.16 23.79
N LYS A 136 -10.12 21.19 22.57
CA LYS A 136 -10.67 21.87 21.40
C LYS A 136 -11.36 20.88 20.47
N SER A 137 -12.47 21.32 19.87
CA SER A 137 -13.17 20.53 18.87
C SER A 137 -12.36 20.42 17.58
N VAL A 138 -12.51 19.28 16.89
CA VAL A 138 -11.90 19.03 15.59
C VAL A 138 -12.93 19.29 14.50
N ALA A 139 -12.58 20.11 13.52
CA ALA A 139 -13.39 20.38 12.34
C ALA A 139 -13.31 19.21 11.33
N ILE A 140 -14.11 18.16 11.59
CA ILE A 140 -14.31 17.03 10.67
C ILE A 140 -14.81 17.52 9.31
N GLY A 141 -14.34 16.91 8.22
CA GLY A 141 -14.63 17.34 6.84
C GLY A 141 -13.64 18.37 6.28
N THR A 142 -12.74 18.92 7.12
CA THR A 142 -11.64 19.78 6.64
C THR A 142 -10.76 18.99 5.67
N ARG A 143 -10.43 19.59 4.53
CA ARG A 143 -9.51 19.01 3.56
C ARG A 143 -8.11 19.58 3.72
N LEU A 144 -7.12 18.69 3.79
CA LEU A 144 -5.71 19.04 3.94
C LEU A 144 -4.90 18.53 2.75
N SER A 145 -4.02 19.39 2.24
CA SER A 145 -3.04 19.02 1.22
C SER A 145 -1.86 18.30 1.83
N VAL A 146 -1.50 17.16 1.23
CA VAL A 146 -0.43 16.28 1.70
C VAL A 146 0.47 15.93 0.53
N SER A 147 1.78 16.11 0.71
CA SER A 147 2.81 15.66 -0.22
C SER A 147 3.39 14.33 0.24
N LEU A 148 3.23 13.30 -0.58
CA LEU A 148 3.86 11.99 -0.41
C LEU A 148 5.29 12.07 -0.95
N ARG A 149 6.28 11.88 -0.07
CA ARG A 149 7.70 12.14 -0.37
C ARG A 149 8.46 10.93 -0.88
N GLY A 150 8.03 9.72 -0.51
CA GLY A 150 8.71 8.48 -0.90
C GLY A 150 8.47 7.32 0.05
N LEU A 151 8.85 6.12 -0.39
CA LEU A 151 8.88 4.92 0.45
C LEU A 151 9.99 5.04 1.49
N ALA A 152 9.65 4.79 2.74
CA ALA A 152 10.55 4.78 3.88
C ALA A 152 10.47 3.45 4.62
N ARG A 153 11.51 3.20 5.41
CA ARG A 153 11.61 2.03 6.27
C ARG A 153 12.27 2.39 7.58
N VAL A 154 11.76 1.80 8.66
CA VAL A 154 12.45 1.76 9.96
C VAL A 154 12.47 0.33 10.46
N SER A 155 13.60 -0.06 11.06
CA SER A 155 13.78 -1.35 11.72
C SER A 155 14.35 -1.14 13.12
N VAL A 156 13.73 -1.76 14.12
CA VAL A 156 14.19 -1.78 15.50
C VAL A 156 14.00 -3.21 16.01
N ASP A 157 15.08 -3.81 16.51
CA ASP A 157 15.13 -5.23 16.88
C ASP A 157 14.66 -6.14 15.72
N ASP A 158 13.67 -7.00 15.97
CA ASP A 158 13.06 -7.90 15.01
C ASP A 158 11.89 -7.27 14.23
N LYS A 159 11.56 -6.00 14.51
CA LYS A 159 10.42 -5.29 13.91
C LYS A 159 10.88 -4.43 12.76
N THR A 160 10.12 -4.47 11.66
CA THR A 160 10.33 -3.57 10.52
C THR A 160 8.99 -3.02 10.05
N ALA A 161 8.96 -1.72 9.78
CA ALA A 161 7.82 -1.01 9.23
C ALA A 161 8.20 -0.29 7.93
N TYR A 162 7.34 -0.44 6.93
CA TYR A 162 7.38 0.29 5.67
C TYR A 162 6.20 1.26 5.62
N PHE A 163 6.47 2.49 5.20
CA PHE A 163 5.50 3.56 5.17
C PHE A 163 5.88 4.59 4.11
N VAL A 164 4.93 5.42 3.69
CA VAL A 164 5.21 6.58 2.85
C VAL A 164 5.37 7.79 3.76
N VAL A 165 6.49 8.50 3.65
CA VAL A 165 6.67 9.77 4.36
C VAL A 165 5.72 10.80 3.77
N ALA A 166 4.94 11.45 4.62
CA ALA A 166 3.99 12.46 4.24
C ALA A 166 4.40 13.81 4.84
N GLN A 167 4.14 14.89 4.11
CA GLN A 167 4.35 16.25 4.59
C GLN A 167 3.14 17.12 4.30
N SER A 168 2.77 17.95 5.27
CA SER A 168 1.66 18.89 5.11
C SER A 168 1.84 20.06 6.06
N ALA A 169 2.12 21.24 5.49
CA ALA A 169 2.17 22.48 6.27
C ALA A 169 0.81 22.79 6.92
N GLN A 170 -0.28 22.44 6.22
CA GLN A 170 -1.64 22.60 6.72
C GLN A 170 -1.90 21.69 7.93
N ALA A 171 -1.51 20.41 7.87
CA ALA A 171 -1.66 19.48 9.00
C ALA A 171 -0.81 19.90 10.21
N LYS A 172 0.42 20.39 9.98
CA LYS A 172 1.26 20.94 11.06
C LYS A 172 0.61 22.15 11.73
N SER A 173 0.15 23.11 10.93
CA SER A 173 -0.55 24.30 11.43
C SER A 173 -1.82 23.92 12.19
N TYR A 174 -2.57 22.93 11.69
CA TYR A 174 -3.77 22.42 12.35
C TYR A 174 -3.47 21.82 13.73
N ARG A 175 -2.40 21.02 13.85
CA ARG A 175 -1.94 20.50 15.15
C ARG A 175 -1.56 21.62 16.12
N GLN A 176 -0.88 22.67 15.64
CA GLN A 176 -0.53 23.83 16.48
C GLN A 176 -1.77 24.57 17.01
N ILE A 177 -2.81 24.75 16.17
CA ILE A 177 -4.09 25.34 16.61
C ILE A 177 -4.70 24.51 17.74
N LEU A 178 -4.56 23.19 17.68
CA LEU A 178 -5.01 22.25 18.71
C LEU A 178 -4.06 22.11 19.91
N VAL A 179 -2.95 22.86 19.94
CA VAL A 179 -1.92 22.78 20.99
C VAL A 179 -1.30 21.37 21.10
N LEU A 180 -1.21 20.68 19.96
CA LEU A 180 -0.54 19.39 19.85
C LEU A 180 0.91 19.59 19.41
N THR A 181 1.79 18.68 19.85
CA THR A 181 3.20 18.68 19.47
C THR A 181 3.39 18.45 17.96
N ASP A 182 4.53 18.87 17.40
CA ASP A 182 4.87 18.46 16.02
C ASP A 182 5.13 16.95 15.96
N LYS A 183 4.90 16.35 14.79
CA LYS A 183 5.20 14.94 14.55
C LYS A 183 5.45 14.63 13.08
N ASP A 184 6.02 13.46 12.83
CA ASP A 184 6.14 12.92 11.49
C ASP A 184 4.81 12.36 10.99
N PHE A 185 4.37 12.87 9.85
CA PHE A 185 3.24 12.32 9.13
C PHE A 185 3.72 11.21 8.19
N HIS A 186 2.95 10.13 8.15
CA HIS A 186 3.24 8.99 7.30
C HIS A 186 1.96 8.20 7.05
N VAL A 187 2.00 7.37 6.01
CA VAL A 187 0.97 6.38 5.70
C VAL A 187 1.60 5.00 5.80
N THR A 188 1.18 4.19 6.78
CA THR A 188 1.74 2.84 6.97
C THR A 188 1.35 1.93 5.81
N LEU A 189 2.34 1.30 5.17
CA LEU A 189 2.12 0.34 4.09
C LEU A 189 2.27 -1.11 4.54
N GLY A 190 2.98 -1.40 5.63
CA GLY A 190 3.15 -2.76 6.08
C GLY A 190 4.17 -2.84 7.20
N PHE A 191 4.04 -3.83 8.06
CA PHE A 191 5.01 -4.08 9.12
C PHE A 191 4.97 -5.53 9.55
N TYR A 192 6.01 -5.97 10.23
CA TYR A 192 6.07 -7.28 10.86
C TYR A 192 7.10 -7.29 12.00
N PRO A 193 6.86 -8.04 13.09
CA PRO A 193 5.57 -8.60 13.50
C PRO A 193 4.63 -7.52 14.10
N ASN A 194 5.17 -6.36 14.44
CA ASN A 194 4.40 -5.21 14.93
C ASN A 194 4.94 -3.94 14.28
N ASP A 195 4.17 -2.85 14.33
CA ASP A 195 4.70 -1.55 13.92
C ASP A 195 5.81 -1.10 14.89
N VAL A 196 6.64 -0.19 14.42
CA VAL A 196 7.72 0.43 15.16
C VAL A 196 7.25 1.79 15.67
N TYR A 197 7.30 1.99 16.99
CA TYR A 197 6.92 3.22 17.67
C TYR A 197 8.13 3.85 18.38
N GLY A 198 8.02 5.12 18.79
CA GLY A 198 9.05 5.80 19.58
C GLY A 198 10.30 6.22 18.81
N VAL A 199 10.27 6.14 17.48
CA VAL A 199 11.38 6.50 16.58
C VAL A 199 10.86 7.43 15.48
N SER A 200 11.78 8.19 14.90
CA SER A 200 11.49 9.10 13.80
C SER A 200 10.96 8.34 12.57
N LYS A 201 9.97 8.92 11.90
CA LYS A 201 9.37 8.41 10.65
C LYS A 201 9.35 9.52 9.58
N GLY A 202 10.32 10.42 9.65
CA GLY A 202 10.49 11.59 8.79
C GLY A 202 11.31 11.29 7.53
N ILE A 203 11.75 12.35 6.84
CA ILE A 203 12.48 12.28 5.56
C ILE A 203 13.78 11.49 5.66
N GLU A 204 14.44 11.51 6.81
CA GLU A 204 15.67 10.77 7.09
C GLU A 204 15.51 9.25 6.98
N THR A 205 14.27 8.75 7.00
CA THR A 205 13.97 7.31 6.87
C THR A 205 13.66 6.86 5.44
N LEU A 206 13.69 7.77 4.47
CA LEU A 206 13.49 7.45 3.06
C LEU A 206 14.52 6.43 2.56
N ILE A 207 14.03 5.43 1.82
CA ILE A 207 14.89 4.48 1.11
C ILE A 207 15.45 5.18 -0.12
N LYS A 208 16.78 5.19 -0.26
CA LYS A 208 17.52 5.77 -1.40
C LYS A 208 17.86 4.69 -2.41
#